data_AF-A0A515AAF4-F1
#
_entry.id   AF-A0A515AAF4-F1
#
_cell.length_a   1.000
_cell.length_b   1.000
_cell.length_c   1.000
_cell.angle_alpha   90.00
_cell.angle_beta   90.00
_cell.angle_gamma   90.00
#
_symmetry.space_group_name_H-M   'P 1'
#
loop_
_entity.id
_entity.type
_entity.pdbx_description
1 polymer ?
#
loop_
_entity_poly.entity_id
_entity_poly.type
_entity_poly.pdbx_seq_one_letter_code
_entity_poly.pdbx_strand_id
1 'polypeptide(L)'
;MALLMTSCKKETEVNPTGTLTANAGADQQVQVGQVVTLDGGASQDSQGKPFTIQWALVRKPAKSTITLVNATAVKPTFTPDEVGEYELQLTVSNENGKSTDNVVIAASVAQPVTINQNITVKTVLTDRIANPDLPDYIVAKSVSVQSELTINPGVVIAFERDTRMDINDNGGLIIAKGTASQKIRFVGVEKTKGFWTGLMLYSGSNANVFEYVELLHAGSRPLYSLIKAGMYVSGTKAQIAVKNSLFAETTGYGLYIQDGGIIREFAQNTFANNTESGLMLSADNVPQLDAASIFTSGNGRNVVEVMASSVKGADEVEWTPFTDKTPYRINGELTVTTGWWLNPGLTLEMARDAVIRVNTGGYMSARGTATAKITITGAERTAAFWRGIICYSTSAQNILENAIISNAGSVAIVSGKKTNIAIYGTGATMAIKNTRISGSGGYGLFVSYGSSVNADVMTANTFESNAQTNVLIEK
;
A
#
# COMPACT_ATOMS: atom_id res chain seq x y z
N MET A 1 -19.01 -26.76 -100.36
CA MET A 1 -20.01 -25.67 -100.38
C MET A 1 -20.20 -25.21 -98.94
N ALA A 2 -19.87 -23.94 -98.70
CA ALA A 2 -19.97 -23.10 -97.49
C ALA A 2 -20.45 -23.68 -96.13
N LEU A 3 -19.68 -23.39 -95.08
CA LEU A 3 -20.19 -23.10 -93.73
C LEU A 3 -19.27 -22.04 -93.09
N LEU A 4 -19.50 -20.75 -93.40
CA LEU A 4 -20.15 -19.75 -92.53
C LEU A 4 -19.37 -19.43 -91.25
N MET A 5 -18.50 -18.42 -91.37
CA MET A 5 -18.04 -17.60 -90.25
C MET A 5 -19.19 -16.72 -89.77
N THR A 6 -19.56 -16.84 -88.50
CA THR A 6 -20.40 -15.86 -87.80
C THR A 6 -19.52 -15.04 -86.87
N SER A 7 -19.36 -13.77 -87.25
CA SER A 7 -18.84 -12.70 -86.41
C SER A 7 -19.71 -12.54 -85.18
N CYS A 8 -19.10 -12.38 -83.99
CA CYS A 8 -19.69 -11.57 -82.93
C CYS A 8 -18.65 -10.59 -82.40
N LYS A 9 -19.12 -9.34 -82.34
CA LYS A 9 -18.44 -8.12 -81.92
C LYS A 9 -17.70 -8.29 -80.61
N LYS A 10 -16.49 -7.76 -80.56
CA LYS A 10 -15.84 -7.35 -79.32
C LYS A 10 -16.76 -6.28 -78.71
N GLU A 11 -17.51 -6.63 -77.67
CA GLU A 11 -18.10 -5.63 -76.79
C GLU A 11 -16.95 -4.73 -76.35
N THR A 12 -17.06 -3.44 -76.66
CA THR A 12 -16.27 -2.42 -76.02
C THR A 12 -16.62 -2.49 -74.54
N GLU A 13 -15.79 -3.19 -73.77
CA GLU A 13 -15.67 -2.94 -72.34
C GLU A 13 -15.37 -1.45 -72.22
N VAL A 14 -16.38 -0.69 -71.78
CA VAL A 14 -16.21 0.70 -71.43
C VAL A 14 -15.26 0.68 -70.24
N ASN A 15 -13.98 0.93 -70.48
CA ASN A 15 -13.07 1.32 -69.42
C ASN A 15 -13.72 2.53 -68.74
N PRO A 16 -14.13 2.46 -67.47
CA PRO A 16 -14.65 3.62 -66.79
C PRO A 16 -13.57 4.68 -66.84
N THR A 17 -13.94 5.87 -67.33
CA THR A 17 -13.13 7.08 -67.25
C THR A 17 -12.71 7.25 -65.79
N GLY A 18 -11.44 6.94 -65.49
CA GLY A 18 -10.86 6.91 -64.14
C GLY A 18 -10.75 8.28 -63.48
N THR A 19 -11.83 9.06 -63.47
CA THR A 19 -11.92 10.37 -62.81
C THR A 19 -12.04 10.21 -61.30
N LEU A 20 -12.64 9.11 -60.83
CA LEU A 20 -12.87 8.84 -59.41
C LEU A 20 -11.69 8.04 -58.81
N THR A 21 -11.06 8.59 -57.78
CA THR A 21 -9.95 7.98 -57.06
C THR A 21 -10.33 7.81 -55.59
N ALA A 22 -10.43 6.57 -55.12
CA ALA A 22 -10.53 6.24 -53.70
C ALA A 22 -9.16 6.48 -53.02
N ASN A 23 -9.18 6.99 -51.80
CA ASN A 23 -8.01 7.06 -50.93
C ASN A 23 -8.45 6.74 -49.50
N ALA A 24 -8.09 5.56 -49.02
CA ALA A 24 -8.41 5.02 -47.70
C ALA A 24 -7.49 5.55 -46.59
N GLY A 25 -6.50 6.37 -46.94
CA GLY A 25 -5.46 6.84 -46.04
C GLY A 25 -4.29 5.86 -45.94
N ALA A 26 -3.29 6.23 -45.14
CA ALA A 26 -2.14 5.37 -44.89
C ALA A 26 -2.48 4.24 -43.89
N ASP A 27 -1.78 3.11 -44.03
CA ASP A 27 -1.80 2.02 -43.05
C ASP A 27 -1.47 2.53 -41.64
N GLN A 28 -2.11 1.94 -40.63
CA GLN A 28 -1.97 2.36 -39.24
C GLN A 28 -1.46 1.23 -38.35
N GLN A 29 -0.60 1.58 -37.39
CA GLN A 29 -0.16 0.69 -36.31
C GLN A 29 -0.84 1.15 -35.03
N VAL A 30 -1.60 0.27 -34.39
CA VAL A 30 -2.43 0.61 -33.22
C VAL A 30 -2.35 -0.46 -32.15
N GLN A 31 -2.84 -0.13 -30.96
CA GLN A 31 -2.99 -1.11 -29.88
C GLN A 31 -4.39 -1.70 -29.89
N VAL A 32 -4.52 -2.98 -29.52
CA VAL A 32 -5.83 -3.58 -29.25
C VAL A 32 -6.57 -2.74 -28.20
N GLY A 33 -7.85 -2.44 -28.43
CA GLY A 33 -8.66 -1.57 -27.58
C GLY A 33 -8.56 -0.06 -27.91
N GLN A 34 -7.61 0.37 -28.75
CA GLN A 34 -7.51 1.76 -29.19
C GLN A 34 -8.52 2.06 -30.29
N VAL A 35 -9.29 3.15 -30.14
CA VAL A 35 -10.20 3.61 -31.21
C VAL A 35 -9.37 4.04 -32.42
N VAL A 36 -9.67 3.44 -33.56
CA VAL A 36 -9.09 3.75 -34.86
C VAL A 36 -10.07 4.62 -35.62
N THR A 37 -9.59 5.73 -36.17
CA THR A 37 -10.35 6.58 -37.09
C THR A 37 -9.78 6.41 -38.49
N LEU A 38 -10.61 5.99 -39.44
CA LEU A 38 -10.22 5.95 -40.86
C LEU A 38 -10.49 7.31 -41.49
N ASP A 39 -9.88 7.59 -42.64
CA ASP A 39 -10.06 8.87 -43.32
C ASP A 39 -10.15 8.70 -44.84
N GLY A 40 -11.38 8.74 -45.36
CA GLY A 40 -11.65 8.74 -46.79
C GLY A 40 -11.63 10.13 -47.42
N GLY A 41 -11.30 11.19 -46.66
CA GLY A 41 -11.45 12.59 -47.07
C GLY A 41 -10.51 13.03 -48.18
N ALA A 42 -9.46 12.26 -48.47
CA ALA A 42 -8.55 12.48 -49.60
C ALA A 42 -9.05 11.84 -50.91
N SER A 43 -10.21 11.18 -50.90
CA SER A 43 -10.85 10.66 -52.12
C SER A 43 -11.38 11.82 -52.96
N GLN A 44 -11.29 11.70 -54.29
CA GLN A 44 -11.65 12.78 -55.19
C GLN A 44 -12.15 12.28 -56.53
N ASP A 45 -13.03 13.07 -57.16
CA ASP A 45 -13.33 12.97 -58.58
C ASP A 45 -12.62 14.12 -59.31
N SER A 46 -11.82 13.82 -60.34
CA SER A 46 -11.03 14.81 -61.08
C SER A 46 -11.89 15.84 -61.86
N GLN A 47 -13.20 15.62 -61.95
CA GLN A 47 -14.17 16.55 -62.52
C GLN A 47 -15.01 17.26 -61.44
N GLY A 48 -14.72 17.04 -60.16
CA GLY A 48 -15.43 17.66 -59.03
C GLY A 48 -16.86 17.15 -58.82
N LYS A 49 -17.22 16.00 -59.41
CA LYS A 49 -18.55 15.42 -59.23
C LYS A 49 -18.74 14.87 -57.82
N PRO A 50 -19.96 14.96 -57.24
CA PRO A 50 -20.25 14.34 -55.96
C PRO A 50 -20.17 12.81 -56.07
N PHE A 51 -19.75 12.16 -54.98
CA PHE A 51 -19.67 10.70 -54.85
C PHE A 51 -20.10 10.27 -53.44
N THR A 52 -20.46 9.01 -53.28
CA THR A 52 -20.76 8.38 -51.98
C THR A 52 -19.58 7.56 -51.49
N ILE A 53 -19.48 7.37 -50.17
CA ILE A 53 -18.45 6.57 -49.51
C ILE A 53 -19.09 5.39 -48.79
N GLN A 54 -18.47 4.21 -48.89
CA GLN A 54 -18.82 3.02 -48.13
C GLN A 54 -17.54 2.30 -47.70
N TRP A 55 -17.41 2.06 -46.40
CA TRP A 55 -16.37 1.23 -45.82
C TRP A 55 -16.85 -0.19 -45.60
N ALA A 56 -15.95 -1.16 -45.80
CA ALA A 56 -16.17 -2.57 -45.51
C ALA A 56 -14.94 -3.15 -44.81
N LEU A 57 -15.18 -4.00 -43.80
CA LEU A 57 -14.13 -4.81 -43.21
C LEU A 57 -13.94 -6.07 -44.07
N VAL A 58 -12.81 -6.18 -44.74
CA VAL A 58 -12.50 -7.27 -45.69
C VAL A 58 -11.84 -8.44 -44.98
N ARG A 59 -10.91 -8.15 -44.06
CA ARG A 59 -10.19 -9.15 -43.30
C ARG A 59 -10.04 -8.70 -41.86
N LYS A 60 -10.12 -9.65 -40.93
CA LYS A 60 -9.86 -9.46 -39.51
C LYS A 60 -9.30 -10.74 -38.89
N PRO A 61 -8.66 -10.68 -37.71
CA PRO A 61 -8.28 -11.86 -36.96
C PRO A 61 -9.48 -12.80 -36.72
N ALA A 62 -9.25 -14.12 -36.73
CA ALA A 62 -10.33 -15.11 -36.72
C ALA A 62 -11.27 -15.03 -35.49
N LYS A 63 -10.75 -14.55 -34.36
CA LYS A 63 -11.52 -14.37 -33.12
C LYS A 63 -12.16 -13.00 -32.99
N SER A 64 -11.83 -12.07 -33.87
CA SER A 64 -12.33 -10.71 -33.81
C SER A 64 -13.83 -10.68 -34.12
N THR A 65 -14.58 -9.89 -33.37
CA THR A 65 -16.03 -9.69 -33.46
C THR A 65 -16.42 -8.28 -33.90
N ILE A 66 -15.44 -7.42 -34.19
CA ILE A 66 -15.67 -5.99 -34.46
C ILE A 66 -16.60 -5.73 -35.65
N THR A 67 -17.28 -4.59 -35.57
CA THR A 67 -18.04 -3.94 -36.65
C THR A 67 -17.61 -2.47 -36.76
N LEU A 68 -17.74 -1.91 -37.97
CA LEU A 68 -17.46 -0.49 -38.21
C LEU A 68 -18.61 0.38 -37.69
N VAL A 69 -18.28 1.44 -36.98
CA VAL A 69 -19.24 2.49 -36.59
C VAL A 69 -19.27 3.55 -37.69
N ASN A 70 -20.48 3.86 -38.17
CA ASN A 70 -20.72 4.83 -39.25
C ASN A 70 -19.97 4.53 -40.56
N ALA A 71 -20.08 3.30 -41.07
CA ALA A 71 -19.36 2.84 -42.27
C ALA A 71 -19.61 3.67 -43.56
N THR A 72 -20.60 4.55 -43.60
CA THR A 72 -20.85 5.48 -44.72
C THR A 72 -20.30 6.89 -44.51
N ALA A 73 -19.73 7.18 -43.33
CA ALA A 73 -19.10 8.47 -43.05
C ALA A 73 -17.73 8.59 -43.72
N VAL A 74 -17.28 9.83 -43.93
CA VAL A 74 -15.91 10.12 -44.40
C VAL A 74 -14.86 9.58 -43.42
N LYS A 75 -15.17 9.64 -42.11
CA LYS A 75 -14.29 9.18 -41.04
C LYS A 75 -15.00 8.20 -40.10
N PRO A 76 -15.19 6.92 -40.50
CA PRO A 76 -15.74 5.91 -39.61
C PRO A 76 -14.72 5.57 -38.51
N THR A 77 -15.21 4.92 -37.47
CA THR A 77 -14.35 4.45 -36.38
C THR A 77 -14.60 2.99 -36.06
N PHE A 78 -13.57 2.29 -35.58
CA PHE A 78 -13.71 0.97 -34.96
C PHE A 78 -12.62 0.78 -33.91
N THR A 79 -12.77 -0.24 -33.07
CA THR A 79 -11.78 -0.58 -32.04
C THR A 79 -11.34 -2.03 -32.26
N PRO A 80 -10.08 -2.29 -32.66
CA PRO A 80 -9.54 -3.64 -32.75
C PRO A 80 -9.69 -4.37 -31.41
N ASP A 81 -10.22 -5.58 -31.44
CA ASP A 81 -10.45 -6.44 -30.26
C ASP A 81 -9.47 -7.62 -30.16
N GLU A 82 -8.64 -7.83 -31.19
CA GLU A 82 -7.69 -8.93 -31.29
C GLU A 82 -6.39 -8.46 -31.94
N VAL A 83 -5.30 -9.15 -31.64
CA VAL A 83 -3.99 -8.90 -32.26
C VAL A 83 -4.01 -9.39 -33.70
N GLY A 84 -3.44 -8.59 -34.61
CA GLY A 84 -3.27 -8.93 -36.01
C GLY A 84 -3.73 -7.83 -36.94
N GLU A 85 -3.82 -8.18 -38.22
CA GLU A 85 -4.16 -7.22 -39.27
C GLU A 85 -5.67 -7.19 -39.52
N TYR A 86 -6.20 -5.97 -39.59
CA TYR A 86 -7.53 -5.66 -40.07
C TYR A 86 -7.39 -4.94 -41.41
N GLU A 87 -7.94 -5.53 -42.45
CA GLU A 87 -7.95 -4.93 -43.78
C GLU A 87 -9.33 -4.33 -44.03
N LEU A 88 -9.36 -3.02 -44.27
CA LEU A 88 -10.57 -2.27 -44.56
C LEU A 88 -10.51 -1.72 -45.97
N GLN A 89 -11.62 -1.82 -46.68
CA GLN A 89 -11.77 -1.28 -48.02
C GLN A 89 -12.69 -0.08 -48.00
N LEU A 90 -12.20 1.03 -48.56
CA LEU A 90 -12.99 2.17 -48.95
C LEU A 90 -13.49 1.97 -50.37
N THR A 91 -14.81 2.07 -50.58
CA THR A 91 -15.43 2.17 -51.91
C THR A 91 -16.04 3.55 -52.07
N VAL A 92 -15.63 4.28 -53.12
CA VAL A 92 -16.33 5.49 -53.57
C VAL A 92 -17.14 5.20 -54.83
N SER A 93 -18.34 5.76 -54.94
CA SER A 93 -19.25 5.52 -56.08
C SER A 93 -19.89 6.82 -56.59
N ASN A 94 -19.94 7.01 -57.90
CA ASN A 94 -20.72 8.05 -58.56
C ASN A 94 -21.35 7.52 -59.86
N GLU A 95 -21.96 8.41 -60.65
CA GLU A 95 -22.58 8.05 -61.95
C GLU A 95 -21.61 7.49 -62.98
N ASN A 96 -20.30 7.73 -62.83
CA ASN A 96 -19.24 7.28 -63.74
C ASN A 96 -18.66 5.91 -63.34
N GLY A 97 -19.00 5.36 -62.16
CA GLY A 97 -18.53 4.05 -61.70
C GLY A 97 -18.11 4.00 -60.23
N LYS A 98 -17.24 3.04 -59.91
CA LYS A 98 -16.72 2.80 -58.55
C LYS A 98 -15.19 2.79 -58.56
N SER A 99 -14.60 3.24 -57.47
CA SER A 99 -13.16 3.15 -57.20
C SER A 99 -12.98 2.63 -55.78
N THR A 100 -11.95 1.80 -55.55
CA THR A 100 -11.69 1.18 -54.26
C THR A 100 -10.24 1.38 -53.83
N ASP A 101 -10.02 1.55 -52.54
CA ASP A 101 -8.69 1.58 -51.93
C ASP A 101 -8.73 0.83 -50.59
N ASN A 102 -7.64 0.18 -50.22
CA ASN A 102 -7.54 -0.61 -48.99
C ASN A 102 -6.59 0.08 -48.01
N VAL A 103 -6.90 -0.04 -46.72
CA VAL A 103 -6.02 0.36 -45.62
C VAL A 103 -5.87 -0.81 -44.66
N VAL A 104 -4.63 -1.08 -44.25
CA VAL A 104 -4.30 -2.11 -43.27
C VAL A 104 -4.08 -1.47 -41.92
N ILE A 105 -4.79 -1.99 -40.92
CA ILE A 105 -4.63 -1.61 -39.52
C ILE A 105 -4.02 -2.80 -38.79
N ALA A 106 -2.75 -2.67 -38.43
CA ALA A 106 -2.04 -3.68 -37.67
C ALA A 106 -2.19 -3.39 -36.17
N ALA A 107 -2.96 -4.24 -35.49
CA ALA A 107 -3.18 -4.17 -34.06
C ALA A 107 -2.16 -5.03 -33.31
N SER A 108 -1.46 -4.45 -32.34
CA SER A 108 -0.50 -5.13 -31.45
C SER A 108 -0.93 -5.01 -29.98
N VAL A 109 -0.24 -5.73 -29.09
CA VAL A 109 -0.38 -5.54 -27.64
C VAL A 109 0.62 -4.52 -27.14
N ALA A 110 0.17 -3.66 -26.21
CA ALA A 110 1.01 -2.64 -25.63
C ALA A 110 2.09 -3.33 -24.80
N GLN A 111 3.33 -2.87 -24.95
CA GLN A 111 4.47 -3.41 -24.22
C GLN A 111 4.79 -2.55 -23.00
N PRO A 112 5.29 -3.15 -21.90
CA PRO A 112 5.72 -2.40 -20.74
C PRO A 112 6.83 -1.41 -21.09
N VAL A 113 6.77 -0.19 -20.56
CA VAL A 113 7.85 0.78 -20.66
C VAL A 113 8.90 0.50 -19.61
N THR A 114 10.16 0.38 -20.03
CA THR A 114 11.27 0.17 -19.10
C THR A 114 11.64 1.46 -18.37
N ILE A 115 11.66 1.41 -17.04
CA ILE A 115 12.24 2.43 -16.15
C ILE A 115 13.62 1.92 -15.71
N ASN A 116 14.68 2.53 -16.23
CA ASN A 116 16.07 2.14 -15.95
C ASN A 116 16.99 3.32 -15.62
N GLN A 117 16.40 4.51 -15.43
CA GLN A 117 17.08 5.75 -15.08
C GLN A 117 16.31 6.45 -13.97
N ASN A 118 17.03 7.29 -13.23
CA ASN A 118 16.43 8.11 -12.18
C ASN A 118 15.39 9.07 -12.74
N ILE A 119 14.37 9.35 -11.94
CA ILE A 119 13.32 10.31 -12.27
C ILE A 119 13.77 11.69 -11.80
N THR A 120 14.43 12.44 -12.68
CA THR A 120 15.02 13.76 -12.37
C THR A 120 14.17 14.94 -12.82
N VAL A 121 13.06 14.67 -13.49
CA VAL A 121 12.06 15.66 -13.92
C VAL A 121 10.67 15.18 -13.54
N LYS A 122 9.72 16.11 -13.42
CA LYS A 122 8.31 15.77 -13.16
C LYS A 122 7.83 14.76 -14.19
N THR A 123 7.38 13.61 -13.71
CA THR A 123 7.00 12.45 -14.53
C THR A 123 5.62 11.96 -14.12
N VAL A 124 4.79 11.67 -15.12
CA VAL A 124 3.45 11.10 -14.93
C VAL A 124 3.42 9.72 -15.58
N LEU A 125 3.12 8.69 -14.80
CA LEU A 125 2.88 7.34 -15.29
C LEU A 125 1.38 7.16 -15.54
N THR A 126 1.03 6.69 -16.73
CA THR A 126 -0.35 6.49 -17.18
C THR A 126 -0.63 4.99 -17.33
N ASP A 127 -1.88 4.59 -17.15
CA ASP A 127 -2.34 3.24 -17.51
C ASP A 127 -2.24 3.08 -19.05
N ARG A 128 -1.50 2.08 -19.51
CA ARG A 128 -1.10 1.87 -20.93
C ARG A 128 -1.54 0.51 -21.43
N ILE A 129 -1.60 -0.50 -20.57
CA ILE A 129 -1.91 -1.87 -20.91
C ILE A 129 -3.27 -2.21 -20.31
N ALA A 130 -4.26 -2.35 -21.18
CA ALA A 130 -5.64 -2.62 -20.80
C ALA A 130 -5.83 -3.89 -19.96
N ASN A 131 -4.90 -4.86 -20.06
CA ASN A 131 -4.92 -6.04 -19.21
C ASN A 131 -4.24 -5.73 -17.86
N PRO A 132 -5.00 -5.63 -16.75
CA PRO A 132 -4.43 -5.35 -15.44
C PRO A 132 -3.47 -6.46 -14.96
N ASP A 133 -3.48 -7.67 -15.51
CA ASP A 133 -2.52 -8.69 -15.06
C ASP A 133 -1.09 -8.48 -15.57
N LEU A 134 -0.91 -7.56 -16.52
CA LEU A 134 0.37 -7.22 -17.14
C LEU A 134 0.87 -5.84 -16.66
N PRO A 135 2.20 -5.63 -16.58
CA PRO A 135 2.75 -4.37 -16.11
C PRO A 135 2.81 -3.28 -17.19
N ASP A 136 2.36 -2.07 -16.90
CA ASP A 136 2.56 -0.90 -17.75
C ASP A 136 4.04 -0.48 -17.80
N TYR A 137 4.74 -0.66 -16.68
CA TYR A 137 6.12 -0.26 -16.49
C TYR A 137 6.93 -1.37 -15.85
N ILE A 138 8.18 -1.55 -16.29
CA ILE A 138 9.15 -2.46 -15.68
C ILE A 138 10.33 -1.66 -15.16
N VAL A 139 10.55 -1.69 -13.84
CA VAL A 139 11.75 -1.18 -13.20
C VAL A 139 12.86 -2.21 -13.37
N ALA A 140 13.68 -2.03 -14.41
CA ALA A 140 14.71 -3.00 -14.79
C ALA A 140 16.01 -2.86 -14.00
N LYS A 141 16.19 -1.73 -13.32
CA LYS A 141 17.31 -1.43 -12.42
C LYS A 141 16.78 -0.60 -11.27
N SER A 142 17.45 -0.65 -10.12
CA SER A 142 17.08 0.24 -9.02
C SER A 142 17.20 1.70 -9.45
N VAL A 143 16.17 2.50 -9.14
CA VAL A 143 16.07 3.90 -9.55
C VAL A 143 15.76 4.80 -8.36
N SER A 144 16.19 6.05 -8.46
CA SER A 144 15.80 7.11 -7.52
C SER A 144 14.78 8.05 -8.14
N VAL A 145 13.79 8.44 -7.34
CA VAL A 145 12.87 9.54 -7.62
C VAL A 145 13.47 10.81 -6.99
N GLN A 146 13.89 11.74 -7.84
CA GLN A 146 14.55 13.00 -7.48
C GLN A 146 13.70 14.23 -7.86
N SER A 147 12.55 14.00 -8.51
CA SER A 147 11.53 14.99 -8.82
C SER A 147 10.15 14.33 -8.69
N GLU A 148 9.06 15.08 -8.76
CA GLU A 148 7.69 14.55 -8.67
C GLU A 148 7.46 13.35 -9.61
N LEU A 149 7.06 12.22 -9.01
CA LEU A 149 6.50 11.05 -9.69
C LEU A 149 5.01 10.98 -9.36
N THR A 150 4.16 11.22 -10.37
CA THR A 150 2.71 11.02 -10.28
C THR A 150 2.33 9.73 -11.00
N ILE A 151 1.51 8.90 -10.37
CA ILE A 151 1.06 7.61 -10.91
C ILE A 151 -0.47 7.64 -10.96
N ASN A 152 -1.02 7.51 -12.16
CA ASN A 152 -2.46 7.56 -12.40
C ASN A 152 -3.15 6.24 -11.99
N PRO A 153 -4.47 6.25 -11.73
CA PRO A 153 -5.25 5.03 -11.46
C PRO A 153 -5.03 3.94 -12.52
N GLY A 154 -5.01 2.68 -12.08
CA GLY A 154 -4.88 1.49 -12.93
C GLY A 154 -3.44 1.03 -13.18
N VAL A 155 -2.46 1.93 -13.01
CA VAL A 155 -1.05 1.64 -13.35
C VAL A 155 -0.48 0.46 -12.56
N VAL A 156 0.17 -0.44 -13.28
CA VAL A 156 0.96 -1.57 -12.76
C VAL A 156 2.44 -1.35 -13.04
N ILE A 157 3.23 -1.28 -11.98
CA ILE A 157 4.70 -1.17 -12.03
C ILE A 157 5.29 -2.48 -11.53
N ALA A 158 5.91 -3.25 -12.42
CA ALA A 158 6.65 -4.44 -12.07
C ALA A 158 8.13 -4.14 -11.83
N PHE A 159 8.73 -4.83 -10.87
CA PHE A 159 10.13 -4.71 -10.51
C PHE A 159 10.87 -5.99 -10.88
N GLU A 160 12.00 -5.84 -11.57
CA GLU A 160 12.93 -6.94 -11.79
C GLU A 160 13.53 -7.42 -10.45
N ARG A 161 14.06 -8.64 -10.47
CA ARG A 161 14.61 -9.28 -9.27
C ARG A 161 15.61 -8.36 -8.55
N ASP A 162 15.47 -8.27 -7.23
CA ASP A 162 16.35 -7.45 -6.36
C ASP A 162 16.44 -5.95 -6.69
N THR A 163 15.52 -5.41 -7.51
CA THR A 163 15.45 -3.96 -7.75
C THR A 163 14.60 -3.25 -6.70
N ARG A 164 14.81 -1.94 -6.56
CA ARG A 164 14.06 -1.06 -5.65
C ARG A 164 13.83 0.32 -6.25
N MET A 165 12.95 1.10 -5.63
CA MET A 165 12.79 2.52 -5.94
C MET A 165 12.97 3.38 -4.68
N ASP A 166 13.82 4.39 -4.78
CA ASP A 166 14.21 5.25 -3.68
C ASP A 166 13.62 6.66 -3.89
N ILE A 167 12.67 7.09 -3.06
CA ILE A 167 12.04 8.41 -3.10
C ILE A 167 12.85 9.35 -2.20
N ASN A 168 13.76 10.11 -2.81
CA ASN A 168 14.77 10.89 -2.10
C ASN A 168 14.24 12.20 -1.51
N ASP A 169 14.98 12.76 -0.56
CA ASP A 169 14.72 14.04 0.11
C ASP A 169 15.16 15.28 -0.71
N ASN A 170 15.93 15.08 -1.78
CA ASN A 170 16.37 16.12 -2.72
C ASN A 170 15.34 16.44 -3.81
N GLY A 171 14.10 16.78 -3.43
CA GLY A 171 13.03 17.17 -4.35
C GLY A 171 12.18 16.01 -4.90
N GLY A 172 12.51 14.77 -4.55
CA GLY A 172 11.68 13.60 -4.86
C GLY A 172 10.37 13.62 -4.08
N LEU A 173 9.28 13.18 -4.71
CA LEU A 173 8.01 12.89 -4.05
C LEU A 173 7.19 11.92 -4.91
N ILE A 174 6.26 11.21 -4.28
CA ILE A 174 5.40 10.23 -4.95
C ILE A 174 3.92 10.49 -4.71
N ILE A 175 3.14 10.61 -5.79
CA ILE A 175 1.69 10.77 -5.76
C ILE A 175 1.08 9.56 -6.45
N ALA A 176 0.64 8.57 -5.67
CA ALA A 176 -0.04 7.39 -6.16
C ALA A 176 -1.48 7.37 -5.63
N LYS A 177 -2.42 7.82 -6.45
CA LYS A 177 -3.85 7.88 -6.12
C LYS A 177 -4.66 7.07 -7.13
N GLY A 178 -4.88 5.80 -6.81
CA GLY A 178 -5.79 4.93 -7.54
C GLY A 178 -7.25 5.15 -7.13
N THR A 179 -8.10 4.25 -7.58
CA THR A 179 -9.51 4.14 -7.14
C THR A 179 -9.81 2.70 -6.73
N ALA A 180 -10.97 2.48 -6.12
CA ALA A 180 -11.41 1.13 -5.75
C ALA A 180 -11.46 0.15 -6.96
N SER A 181 -11.82 0.65 -8.14
CA SER A 181 -11.88 -0.13 -9.39
C SER A 181 -10.57 -0.12 -10.19
N GLN A 182 -9.71 0.87 -9.99
CA GLN A 182 -8.46 1.06 -10.72
C GLN A 182 -7.31 1.31 -9.73
N LYS A 183 -6.96 0.28 -8.98
CA LYS A 183 -5.85 0.32 -8.03
C LYS A 183 -4.51 0.47 -8.75
N ILE A 184 -3.59 1.17 -8.12
CA ILE A 184 -2.18 1.22 -8.55
C ILE A 184 -1.45 0.05 -7.90
N ARG A 185 -0.60 -0.66 -8.65
CA ARG A 185 0.08 -1.85 -8.12
C ARG A 185 1.59 -1.79 -8.33
N PHE A 186 2.33 -2.02 -7.25
CA PHE A 186 3.78 -2.27 -7.25
C PHE A 186 4.00 -3.76 -7.02
N VAL A 187 4.55 -4.47 -8.01
CA VAL A 187 4.65 -5.95 -8.01
C VAL A 187 6.03 -6.42 -8.45
N GLY A 188 6.40 -7.67 -8.17
CA GLY A 188 7.51 -8.32 -8.87
C GLY A 188 7.11 -8.70 -10.31
N VAL A 189 8.07 -8.72 -11.24
CA VAL A 189 7.87 -9.30 -12.58
C VAL A 189 7.42 -10.75 -12.46
N GLU A 190 8.04 -11.52 -11.56
CA GLU A 190 7.46 -12.77 -11.07
C GLU A 190 6.64 -12.46 -9.81
N LYS A 191 5.39 -12.93 -9.79
CA LYS A 191 4.44 -12.77 -8.68
C LYS A 191 4.76 -13.75 -7.54
N THR A 192 5.98 -13.62 -7.01
CA THR A 192 6.54 -14.47 -5.95
C THR A 192 6.90 -13.62 -4.73
N LYS A 193 6.45 -14.06 -3.55
CA LYS A 193 6.76 -13.43 -2.27
C LYS A 193 8.28 -13.18 -2.13
N GLY A 194 8.71 -11.92 -1.99
CA GLY A 194 10.12 -11.56 -1.86
C GLY A 194 10.94 -11.53 -3.15
N PHE A 195 10.31 -11.28 -4.30
CA PHE A 195 10.99 -11.23 -5.59
C PHE A 195 11.86 -9.97 -5.78
N TRP A 196 11.33 -8.81 -5.40
CA TRP A 196 12.02 -7.52 -5.51
C TRP A 196 12.27 -6.91 -4.13
N THR A 197 13.13 -5.89 -4.07
CA THR A 197 13.64 -5.42 -2.78
C THR A 197 12.62 -4.58 -2.00
N GLY A 198 11.96 -3.60 -2.61
CA GLY A 198 10.94 -2.76 -1.96
C GLY A 198 11.07 -1.28 -2.32
N LEU A 199 10.35 -0.43 -1.59
CA LEU A 199 10.41 1.03 -1.73
C LEU A 199 11.10 1.67 -0.52
N MET A 200 11.96 2.65 -0.75
CA MET A 200 12.50 3.50 0.31
C MET A 200 11.99 4.92 0.15
N LEU A 201 11.47 5.52 1.22
CA LEU A 201 10.98 6.90 1.22
C LEU A 201 11.74 7.73 2.25
N TYR A 202 12.52 8.68 1.74
CA TYR A 202 13.23 9.71 2.49
C TYR A 202 12.57 11.09 2.37
N SER A 203 11.77 11.28 1.31
CA SER A 203 11.12 12.56 1.01
C SER A 203 10.25 13.08 2.16
N GLY A 204 10.52 14.32 2.55
CA GLY A 204 9.68 15.07 3.50
C GLY A 204 8.55 15.85 2.87
N SER A 205 8.16 15.54 1.63
CA SER A 205 7.04 16.18 0.98
C SER A 205 5.71 15.76 1.60
N ASN A 206 4.86 16.73 1.95
CA ASN A 206 3.49 16.46 2.38
C ASN A 206 2.57 16.00 1.22
N ALA A 207 3.07 15.99 -0.02
CA ALA A 207 2.35 15.45 -1.17
C ALA A 207 2.50 13.92 -1.28
N ASN A 208 3.46 13.32 -0.57
CA ASN A 208 3.67 11.87 -0.59
C ASN A 208 2.40 11.14 -0.16
N VAL A 209 1.81 10.33 -1.04
CA VAL A 209 0.53 9.68 -0.79
C VAL A 209 0.38 8.37 -1.55
N PHE A 210 -0.08 7.34 -0.83
CA PHE A 210 -0.63 6.09 -1.34
C PHE A 210 -2.13 6.04 -1.03
N GLU A 211 -2.95 6.02 -2.07
CA GLU A 211 -4.40 5.87 -1.95
C GLU A 211 -4.87 4.84 -2.99
N TYR A 212 -5.54 3.76 -2.55
CA TYR A 212 -5.86 2.60 -3.39
C TYR A 212 -4.62 2.02 -4.11
N VAL A 213 -3.54 1.83 -3.34
CA VAL A 213 -2.29 1.22 -3.80
C VAL A 213 -2.19 -0.21 -3.27
N GLU A 214 -1.68 -1.15 -4.08
CA GLU A 214 -1.22 -2.46 -3.60
C GLU A 214 0.28 -2.59 -3.79
N LEU A 215 1.01 -2.88 -2.72
CA LEU A 215 2.43 -3.19 -2.74
C LEU A 215 2.59 -4.67 -2.40
N LEU A 216 3.04 -5.44 -3.39
CA LEU A 216 3.06 -6.90 -3.35
C LEU A 216 4.45 -7.46 -3.66
N HIS A 217 4.73 -8.67 -3.19
CA HIS A 217 5.89 -9.49 -3.61
C HIS A 217 7.28 -8.92 -3.24
N ALA A 218 7.36 -7.97 -2.31
CA ALA A 218 8.60 -7.27 -1.96
C ALA A 218 9.40 -7.95 -0.83
N GLY A 219 10.57 -7.42 -0.50
CA GLY A 219 11.43 -7.87 0.61
C GLY A 219 12.55 -8.84 0.23
N SER A 220 12.96 -8.94 -1.04
CA SER A 220 14.05 -9.83 -1.46
C SER A 220 15.34 -9.58 -0.65
N ARG A 221 15.61 -8.32 -0.31
CA ARG A 221 16.75 -7.85 0.47
C ARG A 221 16.32 -6.90 1.59
N PRO A 222 17.12 -6.74 2.65
CA PRO A 222 16.88 -5.72 3.66
C PRO A 222 16.87 -4.31 3.05
N LEU A 223 15.93 -3.47 3.50
CA LEU A 223 15.90 -2.03 3.19
C LEU A 223 16.67 -1.21 4.23
N TYR A 224 16.75 -1.72 5.46
CA TYR A 224 17.50 -1.08 6.54
C TYR A 224 18.16 -2.13 7.43
N SER A 225 19.48 -2.05 7.58
CA SER A 225 20.25 -3.02 8.38
C SER A 225 19.89 -4.46 7.96
N LEU A 226 19.30 -5.25 8.86
CA LEU A 226 18.83 -6.61 8.61
C LEU A 226 17.32 -6.70 8.35
N ILE A 227 16.60 -5.57 8.39
CA ILE A 227 15.14 -5.51 8.30
C ILE A 227 14.71 -5.45 6.83
N LYS A 228 13.85 -6.39 6.46
CA LYS A 228 13.14 -6.43 5.19
C LYS A 228 11.76 -5.78 5.36
N ALA A 229 11.34 -5.02 4.37
CA ALA A 229 9.97 -4.52 4.29
C ALA A 229 9.55 -4.32 2.83
N GLY A 230 8.24 -4.25 2.58
CA GLY A 230 7.73 -3.82 1.28
C GLY A 230 7.99 -2.34 1.03
N MET A 231 7.75 -1.52 2.04
CA MET A 231 8.09 -0.10 2.05
C MET A 231 8.76 0.28 3.37
N TYR A 232 9.79 1.10 3.27
CA TYR A 232 10.52 1.66 4.40
C TYR A 232 10.50 3.18 4.34
N VAL A 233 10.06 3.82 5.43
CA VAL A 233 10.01 5.27 5.58
C VAL A 233 11.01 5.68 6.65
N SER A 234 11.99 6.51 6.28
CA SER A 234 13.08 6.90 7.18
C SER A 234 13.63 8.26 6.81
N GLY A 235 14.19 8.96 7.79
CA GLY A 235 14.67 10.33 7.67
C GLY A 235 13.92 11.25 8.63
N THR A 236 14.50 12.39 8.98
CA THR A 236 13.98 13.27 10.03
C THR A 236 12.71 14.03 9.66
N LYS A 237 12.32 13.99 8.38
CA LYS A 237 11.13 14.66 7.85
C LYS A 237 10.31 13.75 6.93
N ALA A 238 10.77 12.52 6.70
CA ALA A 238 10.17 11.61 5.75
C ALA A 238 8.73 11.34 6.14
N GLN A 239 7.79 11.53 5.21
CA GLN A 239 6.38 11.50 5.56
C GLN A 239 5.52 10.93 4.44
N ILE A 240 4.43 10.26 4.83
CA ILE A 240 3.51 9.58 3.91
C ILE A 240 2.07 9.63 4.44
N ALA A 241 1.10 9.75 3.52
CA ALA A 241 -0.31 9.45 3.76
C ALA A 241 -0.64 8.11 3.11
N VAL A 242 -1.34 7.21 3.82
CA VAL A 242 -1.66 5.86 3.33
C VAL A 242 -3.13 5.56 3.57
N LYS A 243 -3.91 5.39 2.51
CA LYS A 243 -5.37 5.17 2.59
C LYS A 243 -5.82 4.05 1.66
N ASN A 244 -6.78 3.24 2.10
CA ASN A 244 -7.41 2.21 1.27
C ASN A 244 -6.40 1.29 0.55
N SER A 245 -5.23 1.08 1.15
CA SER A 245 -4.09 0.45 0.48
C SER A 245 -3.76 -0.91 1.08
N LEU A 246 -3.18 -1.79 0.26
CA LEU A 246 -2.79 -3.15 0.60
C LEU A 246 -1.26 -3.28 0.63
N PHE A 247 -0.71 -3.79 1.72
CA PHE A 247 0.70 -4.22 1.79
C PHE A 247 0.72 -5.71 2.09
N ALA A 248 1.09 -6.50 1.09
CA ALA A 248 0.95 -7.94 1.20
C ALA A 248 2.08 -8.73 0.53
N GLU A 249 2.18 -10.00 0.92
CA GLU A 249 3.10 -10.95 0.30
C GLU A 249 4.55 -10.44 0.29
N THR A 250 4.98 -9.83 1.40
CA THR A 250 6.37 -9.44 1.60
C THR A 250 7.10 -10.49 2.44
N THR A 251 8.40 -10.72 2.18
CA THR A 251 9.22 -11.58 3.07
C THR A 251 9.71 -10.87 4.34
N GLY A 252 9.17 -9.68 4.64
CA GLY A 252 9.47 -8.88 5.82
C GLY A 252 8.19 -8.26 6.39
N TYR A 253 8.29 -7.01 6.83
CA TYR A 253 7.12 -6.19 7.17
C TYR A 253 6.42 -5.69 5.90
N GLY A 254 5.11 -5.46 5.94
CA GLY A 254 4.42 -4.75 4.85
C GLY A 254 4.93 -3.31 4.73
N LEU A 255 4.87 -2.58 5.84
CA LEU A 255 5.35 -1.20 5.98
C LEU A 255 6.22 -1.08 7.23
N TYR A 256 7.34 -0.40 7.11
CA TYR A 256 8.25 -0.07 8.21
C TYR A 256 8.47 1.44 8.30
N ILE A 257 7.95 2.07 9.34
CA ILE A 257 8.16 3.49 9.65
C ILE A 257 9.22 3.59 10.75
N GLN A 258 10.41 4.06 10.43
CA GLN A 258 11.46 4.26 11.44
C GLN A 258 11.16 5.47 12.34
N ASP A 259 11.80 5.54 13.51
CA ASP A 259 11.87 6.78 14.30
C ASP A 259 12.33 7.97 13.43
N GLY A 260 11.55 9.04 13.46
CA GLY A 260 11.68 10.22 12.59
C GLY A 260 10.81 10.20 11.33
N GLY A 261 10.39 9.02 10.85
CA GLY A 261 9.38 8.88 9.81
C GLY A 261 8.00 9.27 10.34
N ILE A 262 7.16 9.86 9.49
CA ILE A 262 5.88 10.47 9.88
C ILE A 262 4.72 9.88 9.06
N ILE A 263 3.74 9.30 9.75
CA ILE A 263 2.42 9.02 9.18
C ILE A 263 1.59 10.30 9.33
N ARG A 264 1.11 10.85 8.21
CA ARG A 264 0.21 12.02 8.26
C ARG A 264 -1.27 11.66 8.26
N GLU A 265 -1.60 10.61 7.51
CA GLU A 265 -2.95 10.07 7.39
C GLU A 265 -2.82 8.55 7.25
N PHE A 266 -3.67 7.81 7.95
CA PHE A 266 -3.76 6.36 7.86
C PHE A 266 -5.23 5.97 7.94
N ALA A 267 -5.79 5.36 6.88
CA ALA A 267 -7.20 4.99 6.88
C ALA A 267 -7.48 3.73 6.07
N GLN A 268 -8.17 2.76 6.68
CA GLN A 268 -8.73 1.58 6.01
C GLN A 268 -7.71 0.81 5.17
N ASN A 269 -6.51 0.62 5.72
CA ASN A 269 -5.46 -0.14 5.07
C ASN A 269 -5.53 -1.62 5.46
N THR A 270 -5.04 -2.50 4.59
CA THR A 270 -4.99 -3.94 4.85
C THR A 270 -3.55 -4.42 4.75
N PHE A 271 -3.13 -5.23 5.72
CA PHE A 271 -1.83 -5.90 5.72
C PHE A 271 -2.04 -7.40 5.75
N ALA A 272 -1.56 -8.12 4.75
CA ALA A 272 -1.88 -9.53 4.58
C ALA A 272 -0.68 -10.38 4.15
N ASN A 273 -0.59 -11.60 4.67
CA ASN A 273 0.38 -12.61 4.22
C ASN A 273 1.85 -12.15 4.20
N ASN A 274 2.23 -11.20 5.06
CA ASN A 274 3.62 -10.78 5.26
C ASN A 274 4.35 -11.80 6.15
N THR A 275 5.66 -12.01 5.97
CA THR A 275 6.43 -12.96 6.81
C THR A 275 6.61 -12.47 8.24
N GLU A 276 6.72 -11.15 8.44
CA GLU A 276 6.73 -10.54 9.77
C GLU A 276 5.32 -10.03 10.13
N SER A 277 5.19 -8.96 10.92
CA SER A 277 3.91 -8.27 11.08
C SER A 277 3.58 -7.39 9.86
N GLY A 278 2.34 -6.93 9.77
CA GLY A 278 1.95 -5.99 8.73
C GLY A 278 2.71 -4.66 8.81
N LEU A 279 2.85 -4.14 10.02
CA LEU A 279 3.39 -2.81 10.29
C LEU A 279 4.36 -2.83 11.46
N MET A 280 5.50 -2.17 11.28
CA MET A 280 6.44 -1.77 12.32
C MET A 280 6.55 -0.24 12.34
N LEU A 281 6.38 0.39 13.51
CA LEU A 281 6.50 1.83 13.67
C LEU A 281 7.13 2.26 15.01
N SER A 282 7.45 3.55 15.13
CA SER A 282 7.81 4.20 16.40
C SER A 282 6.55 4.65 17.14
N ALA A 283 6.62 4.73 18.47
CA ALA A 283 5.47 5.00 19.34
C ALA A 283 4.74 6.34 19.06
N ASP A 284 5.44 7.33 18.55
CA ASP A 284 4.91 8.65 18.16
C ASP A 284 4.00 8.60 16.92
N ASN A 285 4.07 7.54 16.12
CA ASN A 285 3.20 7.35 14.97
C ASN A 285 1.90 6.58 15.30
N VAL A 286 1.81 5.92 16.47
CA VAL A 286 0.63 5.13 16.84
C VAL A 286 -0.68 5.94 16.85
N PRO A 287 -0.72 7.20 17.34
CA PRO A 287 -1.94 8.01 17.35
C PRO A 287 -2.48 8.34 15.95
N GLN A 288 -1.68 8.16 14.90
CA GLN A 288 -2.06 8.45 13.52
C GLN A 288 -2.79 7.28 12.85
N LEU A 289 -2.80 6.10 13.50
CA LEU A 289 -3.45 4.91 12.97
C LEU A 289 -4.96 4.96 13.22
N ASP A 290 -5.75 4.58 12.21
CA ASP A 290 -7.19 4.40 12.37
C ASP A 290 -7.54 3.03 12.96
N ALA A 291 -8.70 2.97 13.61
CA ALA A 291 -9.20 1.72 14.20
C ALA A 291 -9.74 0.71 13.17
N ALA A 292 -9.88 1.08 11.88
CA ALA A 292 -10.50 0.26 10.85
C ALA A 292 -9.49 -0.50 9.97
N SER A 293 -8.20 -0.14 10.02
CA SER A 293 -7.15 -0.90 9.32
C SER A 293 -7.01 -2.32 9.87
N ILE A 294 -6.69 -3.27 8.98
CA ILE A 294 -6.67 -4.72 9.27
C ILE A 294 -5.23 -5.25 9.22
N PHE A 295 -4.81 -5.92 10.30
CA PHE A 295 -3.49 -6.54 10.41
C PHE A 295 -3.55 -8.05 10.68
N THR A 296 -4.76 -8.62 10.66
CA THR A 296 -5.06 -10.01 11.07
C THR A 296 -5.17 -11.00 9.89
N SER A 297 -4.85 -10.55 8.67
CA SER A 297 -5.02 -11.33 7.43
C SER A 297 -3.79 -12.21 7.08
N GLY A 298 -3.40 -13.09 7.99
CA GLY A 298 -2.37 -14.12 7.71
C GLY A 298 -0.92 -13.63 7.73
N ASN A 299 -0.64 -12.52 8.42
CA ASN A 299 0.75 -12.10 8.65
C ASN A 299 1.43 -13.10 9.61
N GLY A 300 2.77 -13.21 9.52
CA GLY A 300 3.54 -14.06 10.44
C GLY A 300 3.29 -13.70 11.90
N ARG A 301 2.98 -12.42 12.17
CA ARG A 301 2.37 -11.97 13.43
C ARG A 301 1.23 -10.99 13.15
N ASN A 302 0.04 -11.32 13.62
CA ASN A 302 -1.16 -10.50 13.49
C ASN A 302 -1.23 -9.42 14.59
N VAL A 303 -0.25 -8.51 14.56
CA VAL A 303 -0.10 -7.39 15.51
C VAL A 303 0.40 -6.16 14.75
N VAL A 304 0.29 -5.00 15.38
CA VAL A 304 1.07 -3.81 14.98
C VAL A 304 2.29 -3.74 15.89
N GLU A 305 3.50 -3.77 15.32
CA GLU A 305 4.72 -3.72 16.12
C GLU A 305 5.18 -2.28 16.36
N VAL A 306 5.53 -1.99 17.62
CA VAL A 306 6.08 -0.73 18.08
C VAL A 306 7.51 -1.00 18.55
N MET A 307 8.49 -0.38 17.88
CA MET A 307 9.90 -0.53 18.23
C MET A 307 10.24 0.17 19.55
N ALA A 308 11.42 -0.12 20.08
CA ALA A 308 11.98 0.63 21.20
C ALA A 308 12.03 2.13 20.84
N SER A 309 11.24 2.93 21.55
CA SER A 309 10.97 4.33 21.20
C SER A 309 10.29 5.05 22.38
N SER A 310 9.80 6.27 22.15
CA SER A 310 9.20 7.09 23.21
C SER A 310 7.81 7.54 22.83
N VAL A 311 6.87 7.43 23.78
CA VAL A 311 5.63 8.21 23.75
C VAL A 311 5.99 9.65 24.10
N LYS A 312 6.00 10.48 23.06
CA LYS A 312 6.44 11.89 23.06
C LYS A 312 5.48 12.70 22.17
N GLY A 313 5.45 14.02 22.34
CA GLY A 313 4.62 14.90 21.52
C GLY A 313 3.93 15.96 22.37
N ALA A 314 2.72 16.36 21.95
CA ALA A 314 1.86 17.30 22.68
C ALA A 314 1.51 16.81 24.10
N ASP A 315 0.77 17.63 24.85
CA ASP A 315 0.49 17.44 26.28
C ASP A 315 -0.03 16.04 26.65
N GLU A 316 -0.84 15.41 25.79
CA GLU A 316 -1.28 14.02 25.95
C GLU A 316 -1.32 13.28 24.60
N VAL A 317 -0.96 12.00 24.61
CA VAL A 317 -0.95 11.08 23.48
C VAL A 317 -1.91 9.94 23.75
N GLU A 318 -2.87 9.74 22.86
CA GLU A 318 -3.93 8.73 22.99
C GLU A 318 -3.68 7.53 22.07
N TRP A 319 -3.80 6.31 22.61
CA TRP A 319 -3.77 5.07 21.84
C TRP A 319 -5.14 4.38 21.91
N THR A 320 -5.67 4.06 20.74
CA THR A 320 -7.02 3.49 20.55
C THR A 320 -6.93 2.04 20.09
N PRO A 321 -7.79 1.13 20.59
CA PRO A 321 -7.84 -0.24 20.09
C PRO A 321 -8.30 -0.29 18.63
N PHE A 322 -7.80 -1.27 17.89
CA PHE A 322 -8.40 -1.62 16.60
C PHE A 322 -9.75 -2.29 16.78
N THR A 323 -10.63 -2.13 15.79
CA THR A 323 -11.98 -2.68 15.78
C THR A 323 -11.96 -4.21 15.82
N ASP A 324 -10.98 -4.83 15.15
CA ASP A 324 -10.76 -6.29 15.14
C ASP A 324 -9.95 -6.79 16.36
N LYS A 325 -9.64 -5.91 17.32
CA LYS A 325 -8.86 -6.18 18.53
C LYS A 325 -7.41 -6.58 18.26
N THR A 326 -6.84 -6.22 17.11
CA THR A 326 -5.40 -6.33 16.84
C THR A 326 -4.58 -5.75 18.02
N PRO A 327 -3.61 -6.50 18.58
CA PRO A 327 -2.72 -5.96 19.61
C PRO A 327 -1.65 -5.01 19.05
N TYR A 328 -1.23 -4.04 19.87
CA TYR A 328 0.07 -3.39 19.70
C TYR A 328 1.14 -4.22 20.40
N ARG A 329 2.21 -4.60 19.71
CA ARG A 329 3.33 -5.35 20.27
C ARG A 329 4.55 -4.46 20.48
N ILE A 330 4.98 -4.31 21.73
CA ILE A 330 6.14 -3.49 22.10
C ILE A 330 7.40 -4.34 22.07
N ASN A 331 8.35 -4.03 21.17
CA ASN A 331 9.54 -4.84 20.90
C ASN A 331 10.78 -4.45 21.71
N GLY A 332 10.66 -3.60 22.73
CA GLY A 332 11.79 -3.18 23.55
C GLY A 332 11.40 -2.21 24.65
N GLU A 333 12.27 -1.24 24.92
CA GLU A 333 11.96 -0.17 25.88
C GLU A 333 11.02 0.87 25.26
N LEU A 334 9.86 1.04 25.87
CA LEU A 334 8.93 2.14 25.60
C LEU A 334 9.03 3.14 26.73
N THR A 335 9.61 4.31 26.44
CA THR A 335 9.63 5.40 27.43
C THR A 335 8.41 6.29 27.27
N VAL A 336 7.92 6.83 28.38
CA VAL A 336 6.77 7.74 28.41
C VAL A 336 7.25 9.06 29.00
N THR A 337 7.30 10.08 28.16
CA THR A 337 7.83 11.42 28.52
C THR A 337 6.77 12.52 28.39
N THR A 338 5.53 12.17 28.04
CA THR A 338 4.36 13.03 28.03
C THR A 338 3.16 12.28 28.65
N GLY A 339 1.97 12.85 28.68
CA GLY A 339 0.76 12.11 29.06
C GLY A 339 0.48 10.99 28.06
N TRP A 340 0.29 9.76 28.53
CA TRP A 340 -0.06 8.61 27.69
C TRP A 340 -1.40 8.01 28.12
N TRP A 341 -2.41 8.17 27.27
CA TRP A 341 -3.76 7.70 27.49
C TRP A 341 -4.03 6.42 26.69
N LEU A 342 -4.44 5.35 27.37
CA LEU A 342 -4.84 4.08 26.77
C LEU A 342 -6.36 3.90 26.87
N ASN A 343 -7.01 3.72 25.72
CA ASN A 343 -8.46 3.56 25.67
C ASN A 343 -8.95 2.15 26.07
N PRO A 344 -10.21 2.04 26.57
CA PRO A 344 -10.81 0.76 26.93
C PRO A 344 -10.71 -0.30 25.83
N GLY A 345 -10.39 -1.54 26.21
CA GLY A 345 -10.27 -2.68 25.29
C GLY A 345 -8.93 -2.82 24.56
N LEU A 346 -8.02 -1.86 24.74
CA LEU A 346 -6.68 -1.91 24.15
C LEU A 346 -5.84 -3.06 24.72
N THR A 347 -5.11 -3.75 23.83
CA THR A 347 -4.18 -4.83 24.19
C THR A 347 -2.76 -4.46 23.78
N LEU A 348 -1.87 -4.43 24.76
CA LEU A 348 -0.42 -4.36 24.60
C LEU A 348 0.20 -5.74 24.82
N GLU A 349 0.91 -6.25 23.82
CA GLU A 349 1.76 -7.43 23.94
C GLU A 349 3.23 -7.00 24.09
N MET A 350 3.90 -7.47 25.14
CA MET A 350 5.28 -7.12 25.43
C MET A 350 6.18 -8.22 24.90
N ALA A 351 7.15 -7.88 24.05
CA ALA A 351 8.18 -8.81 23.62
C ALA A 351 9.04 -9.25 24.82
N ARG A 352 9.83 -10.32 24.62
CA ARG A 352 10.74 -10.82 25.65
C ARG A 352 11.65 -9.69 26.13
N ASP A 353 11.71 -9.53 27.45
CA ASP A 353 12.49 -8.49 28.13
C ASP A 353 12.16 -7.02 27.76
N ALA A 354 11.04 -6.77 27.07
CA ALA A 354 10.52 -5.42 26.86
C ALA A 354 10.14 -4.75 28.20
N VAL A 355 10.13 -3.42 28.23
CA VAL A 355 9.88 -2.63 29.45
C VAL A 355 9.09 -1.37 29.11
N ILE A 356 8.15 -0.99 29.98
CA ILE A 356 7.50 0.31 29.95
C ILE A 356 8.12 1.17 31.04
N ARG A 357 8.66 2.33 30.68
CA ARG A 357 9.25 3.29 31.61
C ARG A 357 8.47 4.60 31.60
N VAL A 358 7.76 4.88 32.69
CA VAL A 358 7.07 6.16 32.88
C VAL A 358 8.02 7.13 33.58
N ASN A 359 8.55 8.10 32.83
CA ASN A 359 9.52 9.07 33.32
C ASN A 359 8.84 10.20 34.11
N THR A 360 9.63 10.96 34.87
CA THR A 360 9.15 12.08 35.70
C THR A 360 8.40 13.17 34.93
N GLY A 361 8.70 13.35 33.63
CA GLY A 361 8.03 14.31 32.74
C GLY A 361 6.72 13.81 32.10
N GLY A 362 6.33 12.55 32.31
CA GLY A 362 5.13 11.97 31.71
C GLY A 362 4.23 11.27 32.72
N TYR A 363 3.15 10.67 32.25
CA TYR A 363 2.30 9.77 33.03
C TYR A 363 1.66 8.72 32.15
N MET A 364 1.20 7.63 32.76
CA MET A 364 0.44 6.58 32.07
C MET A 364 -0.96 6.47 32.67
N SER A 365 -1.98 6.72 31.87
CA SER A 365 -3.39 6.60 32.23
C SER A 365 -4.05 5.50 31.40
N ALA A 366 -4.21 4.32 32.00
CA ALA A 366 -4.91 3.18 31.42
C ALA A 366 -6.24 2.98 32.16
N ARG A 367 -7.33 3.45 31.56
CA ARG A 367 -8.67 3.40 32.15
C ARG A 367 -9.60 2.53 31.31
N GLY A 368 -9.62 1.23 31.60
CA GLY A 368 -10.56 0.31 30.99
C GLY A 368 -11.97 0.43 31.59
N THR A 369 -12.87 -0.43 31.11
CA THR A 369 -14.17 -0.66 31.75
C THR A 369 -14.29 -2.13 32.17
N ALA A 370 -15.34 -2.46 32.94
CA ALA A 370 -15.60 -3.84 33.34
C ALA A 370 -15.72 -4.81 32.15
N THR A 371 -16.23 -4.33 31.00
CA THR A 371 -16.44 -5.12 29.78
C THR A 371 -15.35 -4.91 28.72
N ALA A 372 -14.60 -3.82 28.78
CA ALA A 372 -13.51 -3.48 27.87
C ALA A 372 -12.24 -3.16 28.68
N LYS A 373 -11.68 -4.21 29.30
CA LYS A 373 -10.44 -4.08 30.08
C LYS A 373 -9.25 -3.78 29.18
N ILE A 374 -8.31 -2.99 29.67
CA ILE A 374 -7.00 -2.82 29.02
C ILE A 374 -6.13 -4.00 29.41
N THR A 375 -5.46 -4.63 28.46
CA THR A 375 -4.58 -5.78 28.70
C THR A 375 -3.14 -5.42 28.39
N ILE A 376 -2.22 -5.65 29.32
CA ILE A 376 -0.77 -5.53 29.13
C ILE A 376 -0.13 -6.84 29.57
N THR A 377 0.38 -7.61 28.62
CA THR A 377 0.82 -8.99 28.86
C THR A 377 2.03 -9.36 28.01
N GLY A 378 2.76 -10.41 28.38
CA GLY A 378 3.82 -10.95 27.54
C GLY A 378 3.27 -11.55 26.24
N ALA A 379 3.97 -11.36 25.12
CA ALA A 379 3.53 -11.82 23.80
C ALA A 379 3.27 -13.35 23.72
N GLU A 380 4.03 -14.14 24.49
CA GLU A 380 3.84 -15.60 24.59
C GLU A 380 2.93 -16.03 25.75
N ARG A 381 2.43 -15.07 26.56
CA ARG A 381 1.56 -15.31 27.72
C ARG A 381 2.12 -16.29 28.76
N THR A 382 3.45 -16.43 28.80
CA THR A 382 4.19 -17.23 29.79
C THR A 382 4.61 -16.38 30.99
N ALA A 383 4.65 -16.94 32.20
CA ALA A 383 5.10 -16.18 33.38
C ALA A 383 6.54 -15.66 33.23
N ALA A 384 6.86 -14.51 33.83
CA ALA A 384 8.21 -13.92 33.81
C ALA A 384 8.80 -13.73 32.39
N PHE A 385 7.99 -13.22 31.46
CA PHE A 385 8.34 -13.07 30.05
C PHE A 385 8.99 -11.72 29.70
N TRP A 386 8.44 -10.63 30.23
CA TRP A 386 8.93 -9.26 30.00
C TRP A 386 9.33 -8.59 31.32
N ARG A 387 9.93 -7.40 31.29
CA ARG A 387 10.56 -6.82 32.49
C ARG A 387 9.55 -6.22 33.47
N GLY A 388 8.45 -5.66 32.97
CA GLY A 388 7.44 -4.97 33.77
C GLY A 388 7.29 -3.49 33.41
N ILE A 389 6.40 -2.82 34.15
CA ILE A 389 6.24 -1.36 34.13
C ILE A 389 7.06 -0.78 35.28
N ILE A 390 7.83 0.27 35.01
CA ILE A 390 8.46 1.10 36.05
C ILE A 390 8.00 2.55 35.93
N CYS A 391 7.48 3.08 37.03
CA CYS A 391 6.97 4.44 37.14
C CYS A 391 7.85 5.28 38.07
N TYR A 392 8.43 6.35 37.53
CA TYR A 392 9.14 7.41 38.26
C TYR A 392 8.29 8.68 38.41
N SER A 393 7.12 8.73 37.75
CA SER A 393 6.29 9.92 37.69
C SER A 393 5.55 10.18 39.00
N THR A 394 5.54 11.45 39.40
CA THR A 394 4.79 11.95 40.57
C THR A 394 3.37 12.39 40.20
N SER A 395 2.96 12.23 38.95
CA SER A 395 1.65 12.66 38.48
C SER A 395 0.53 11.83 39.10
N ALA A 396 -0.53 12.50 39.57
CA ALA A 396 -1.76 11.84 40.00
C ALA A 396 -2.53 11.17 38.84
N GLN A 397 -2.14 11.44 37.58
CA GLN A 397 -2.73 10.81 36.39
C GLN A 397 -2.12 9.44 36.06
N ASN A 398 -1.14 8.96 36.83
CA ASN A 398 -0.69 7.58 36.75
C ASN A 398 -1.79 6.65 37.26
N ILE A 399 -2.56 6.06 36.35
CA ILE A 399 -3.76 5.30 36.67
C ILE A 399 -3.75 3.97 35.91
N LEU A 400 -4.00 2.88 36.64
CA LEU A 400 -4.36 1.57 36.10
C LEU A 400 -5.72 1.20 36.67
N GLU A 401 -6.75 1.28 35.85
CA GLU A 401 -8.13 0.98 36.24
C GLU A 401 -8.78 0.01 35.26
N ASN A 402 -9.47 -1.02 35.80
CA ASN A 402 -10.09 -2.08 34.99
C ASN A 402 -9.11 -2.68 33.97
N ALA A 403 -7.91 -3.04 34.43
CA ALA A 403 -6.85 -3.56 33.58
C ALA A 403 -6.49 -5.02 33.91
N ILE A 404 -5.72 -5.64 33.02
CA ILE A 404 -5.06 -6.92 33.22
C ILE A 404 -3.57 -6.71 32.96
N ILE A 405 -2.75 -6.86 33.99
CA ILE A 405 -1.29 -6.77 33.90
C ILE A 405 -0.71 -8.14 34.23
N SER A 406 -0.03 -8.77 33.30
CA SER A 406 0.47 -10.13 33.51
C SER A 406 1.83 -10.42 32.91
N ASN A 407 2.45 -11.48 33.43
CA ASN A 407 3.58 -12.15 32.80
C ASN A 407 4.90 -11.36 32.79
N ALA A 408 5.07 -10.36 33.65
CA ALA A 408 6.33 -9.60 33.74
C ALA A 408 7.28 -10.16 34.82
N GLY A 409 8.38 -9.44 35.07
CA GLY A 409 9.42 -9.85 36.02
C GLY A 409 10.39 -10.91 35.47
N SER A 410 10.71 -10.89 34.17
CA SER A 410 11.75 -11.77 33.58
C SER A 410 13.11 -11.58 34.27
N VAL A 411 13.53 -10.33 34.41
CA VAL A 411 14.74 -9.87 35.09
C VAL A 411 14.38 -8.76 36.09
N ALA A 412 15.27 -8.49 37.04
CA ALA A 412 15.07 -7.40 37.99
C ALA A 412 14.93 -6.07 37.25
N ILE A 413 13.86 -5.34 37.53
CA ILE A 413 13.57 -4.04 36.89
C ILE A 413 14.21 -2.89 37.65
N VAL A 414 14.29 -2.98 38.98
CA VAL A 414 14.93 -1.98 39.87
C VAL A 414 15.25 -2.60 41.24
N SER A 415 16.33 -2.17 41.91
CA SER A 415 16.72 -2.60 43.27
C SER A 415 16.72 -4.12 43.51
N GLY A 416 17.12 -4.89 42.50
CA GLY A 416 17.11 -6.36 42.54
C GLY A 416 15.71 -7.00 42.54
N LYS A 417 14.64 -6.21 42.36
CA LYS A 417 13.25 -6.68 42.38
C LYS A 417 12.77 -7.03 40.98
N LYS A 418 12.20 -8.23 40.83
CA LYS A 418 11.39 -8.64 39.68
C LYS A 418 9.93 -8.33 40.00
N THR A 419 9.19 -7.68 39.10
CA THR A 419 7.78 -7.37 39.35
C THR A 419 6.98 -7.10 38.07
N ASN A 420 5.64 -7.20 38.13
CA ASN A 420 4.80 -6.67 37.06
C ASN A 420 4.84 -5.13 37.03
N ILE A 421 4.80 -4.48 38.19
CA ILE A 421 4.71 -3.02 38.33
C ILE A 421 5.65 -2.57 39.44
N ALA A 422 6.54 -1.63 39.13
CA ALA A 422 7.39 -0.93 40.10
C ALA A 422 7.02 0.55 40.15
N ILE A 423 6.70 1.08 41.34
CA ILE A 423 6.56 2.52 41.59
C ILE A 423 7.81 2.95 42.37
N TYR A 424 8.68 3.70 41.72
CA TYR A 424 10.04 3.92 42.18
C TYR A 424 10.47 5.38 42.08
N GLY A 425 11.00 5.91 43.18
CA GLY A 425 11.53 7.27 43.27
C GLY A 425 10.71 8.17 44.18
N THR A 426 11.35 9.23 44.69
CA THR A 426 10.73 10.15 45.65
C THR A 426 9.47 10.80 45.06
N GLY A 427 8.33 10.58 45.71
CA GLY A 427 7.04 11.11 45.30
C GLY A 427 6.38 10.38 44.12
N ALA A 428 7.00 9.32 43.59
CA ALA A 428 6.42 8.55 42.50
C ALA A 428 5.10 7.91 42.98
N THR A 429 4.06 7.97 42.14
CA THR A 429 2.72 7.55 42.55
C THR A 429 1.94 6.92 41.41
N MET A 430 1.03 6.00 41.75
CA MET A 430 0.08 5.40 40.82
C MET A 430 -1.18 4.96 41.56
N ALA A 431 -2.36 5.21 40.98
CA ALA A 431 -3.61 4.64 41.45
C ALA A 431 -3.91 3.35 40.67
N ILE A 432 -4.14 2.25 41.38
CA ILE A 432 -4.40 0.93 40.81
C ILE A 432 -5.70 0.38 41.39
N LYS A 433 -6.72 0.20 40.54
CA LYS A 433 -8.07 -0.26 40.94
C LYS A 433 -8.66 -1.23 39.93
N ASN A 434 -9.48 -2.16 40.40
CA ASN A 434 -10.22 -3.13 39.57
C ASN A 434 -9.32 -3.89 38.58
N THR A 435 -8.05 -4.08 38.92
CA THR A 435 -7.01 -4.59 38.03
C THR A 435 -6.60 -5.99 38.47
N ARG A 436 -6.40 -6.89 37.50
CA ARG A 436 -5.85 -8.22 37.74
C ARG A 436 -4.34 -8.21 37.49
N ILE A 437 -3.54 -8.57 38.48
CA ILE A 437 -2.08 -8.57 38.43
C ILE A 437 -1.55 -9.99 38.68
N SER A 438 -0.93 -10.60 37.67
CA SER A 438 -0.58 -12.02 37.77
C SER A 438 0.69 -12.47 37.05
N GLY A 439 1.20 -13.65 37.39
CA GLY A 439 2.26 -14.31 36.60
C GLY A 439 3.62 -13.61 36.64
N SER A 440 3.87 -12.82 37.69
CA SER A 440 5.16 -12.14 37.89
C SER A 440 6.27 -13.12 38.25
N GLY A 441 7.47 -12.92 37.70
CA GLY A 441 8.70 -13.60 38.14
C GLY A 441 9.24 -13.15 39.51
N GLY A 442 8.55 -12.21 40.16
CA GLY A 442 8.77 -11.82 41.55
C GLY A 442 7.47 -11.33 42.18
N TYR A 443 7.42 -10.06 42.58
CA TYR A 443 6.24 -9.44 43.21
C TYR A 443 5.18 -9.06 42.17
N GLY A 444 3.90 -9.06 42.55
CA GLY A 444 2.86 -8.44 41.72
C GLY A 444 3.08 -6.93 41.58
N LEU A 445 3.35 -6.25 42.70
CA LEU A 445 3.63 -4.82 42.77
C LEU A 445 4.78 -4.55 43.75
N PHE A 446 5.69 -3.67 43.36
CA PHE A 446 6.74 -3.13 44.21
C PHE A 446 6.60 -1.61 44.34
N VAL A 447 6.62 -1.09 45.57
CA VAL A 447 6.60 0.35 45.87
C VAL A 447 7.82 0.67 46.74
N SER A 448 8.73 1.50 46.23
CA SER A 448 9.95 1.86 46.95
C SER A 448 9.70 2.87 48.07
N TYR A 449 10.70 3.05 48.95
CA TYR A 449 10.71 4.14 49.92
C TYR A 449 10.43 5.50 49.25
N GLY A 450 9.52 6.29 49.82
CA GLY A 450 9.13 7.60 49.32
C GLY A 450 8.16 7.60 48.14
N SER A 451 7.76 6.44 47.62
CA SER A 451 6.70 6.27 46.61
C SER A 451 5.36 5.96 47.27
N SER A 452 4.25 6.11 46.53
CA SER A 452 2.91 5.78 47.03
C SER A 452 2.03 5.03 46.04
N VAL A 453 1.06 4.30 46.58
CA VAL A 453 -0.06 3.68 45.87
C VAL A 453 -1.33 3.88 46.71
N ASN A 454 -2.52 3.75 46.11
CA ASN A 454 -3.79 3.84 46.86
C ASN A 454 -3.86 2.82 48.01
N ALA A 455 -4.42 3.25 49.15
CA ALA A 455 -4.42 2.47 50.40
C ALA A 455 -5.17 1.12 50.29
N ASP A 456 -6.19 1.07 49.43
CA ASP A 456 -7.01 -0.10 49.16
C ASP A 456 -6.44 -1.02 48.05
N VAL A 457 -5.19 -0.84 47.62
CA VAL A 457 -4.60 -1.58 46.48
C VAL A 457 -4.73 -3.11 46.62
N MET A 458 -4.67 -3.65 47.83
CA MET A 458 -4.80 -5.08 48.09
C MET A 458 -6.24 -5.59 47.93
N THR A 459 -7.22 -4.77 48.26
CA THR A 459 -8.65 -5.14 48.27
C THR A 459 -9.38 -4.72 47.00
N ALA A 460 -8.90 -3.68 46.33
CA ALA A 460 -9.45 -3.17 45.08
C ALA A 460 -8.99 -3.95 43.85
N ASN A 461 -8.03 -4.88 43.99
CA ASN A 461 -7.40 -5.59 42.88
C ASN A 461 -7.31 -7.08 43.17
N THR A 462 -7.10 -7.88 42.12
CA THR A 462 -6.89 -9.33 42.23
C THR A 462 -5.45 -9.67 41.89
N PHE A 463 -4.78 -10.41 42.77
CA PHE A 463 -3.41 -10.84 42.58
C PHE A 463 -3.31 -12.37 42.57
N GLU A 464 -2.63 -12.92 41.58
CA GLU A 464 -2.61 -14.37 41.35
C GLU A 464 -1.27 -14.85 40.80
N SER A 465 -0.80 -16.03 41.22
CA SER A 465 0.34 -16.71 40.58
C SER A 465 1.61 -15.84 40.43
N ASN A 466 1.91 -14.99 41.41
CA ASN A 466 3.17 -14.25 41.48
C ASN A 466 4.21 -15.10 42.23
N ALA A 467 5.46 -15.09 41.76
CA ALA A 467 6.52 -15.94 42.33
C ALA A 467 6.93 -15.55 43.76
N GLN A 468 6.68 -14.30 44.15
CA GLN A 468 6.85 -13.79 45.52
C GLN A 468 5.52 -13.22 46.04
N THR A 469 5.53 -12.53 47.18
CA THR A 469 4.31 -11.91 47.70
C THR A 469 3.70 -10.93 46.70
N ASN A 470 2.39 -10.76 46.78
CA ASN A 470 1.62 -9.96 45.83
C ASN A 470 2.06 -8.50 45.81
N VAL A 471 2.33 -7.91 46.98
CA VAL A 471 2.74 -6.51 47.11
C VAL A 471 3.89 -6.38 48.11
N LEU A 472 4.93 -5.65 47.73
CA LEU A 472 6.00 -5.19 48.61
C LEU A 472 6.00 -3.66 48.64
N ILE A 473 5.85 -3.09 49.83
CA ILE A 473 5.98 -1.64 50.08
C ILE A 473 7.14 -1.45 51.06
N GLU A 474 8.19 -0.77 50.61
CA GLU A 474 9.30 -0.36 51.47
C GLU A 474 8.86 0.83 52.33
N LYS A 475 9.16 0.76 53.63
CA LYS A 475 8.79 1.76 54.64
C LYS A 475 9.96 2.60 55.07
#